data_AF-A0A7S4ERW3-F1
#
_entry.id   AF-A0A7S4ERW3-F1
#
_cell.length_a   1.000
_cell.length_b   1.000
_cell.length_c   1.000
_cell.angle_alpha   90.00
_cell.angle_beta   90.00
_cell.angle_gamma   90.00
#
_symmetry.space_group_name_H-M   'P 1'
#
loop_
_entity.id
_entity.type
_entity.pdbx_description
1 polymer ?
#
loop_
_entity_poly.entity_id
_entity_poly.type
_entity_poly.pdbx_seq_one_letter_code
_entity_poly.pdbx_strand_id
1 'polypeptide(L)'
;MLDLYMPGTSLIDQKKHLAGQEATFLPASSDHGRRLAQRWRKFLPEAAHISSPRTPWSAAKARIPAWHRCHETMREDAETYAPASNSTYRIALIGDSIMESWRGTAFCNRMRRCVGLPALLRDSLGSRWPHPLVLAIASDQTQHLLWRLQNGEISESMRRDPRLVAVLLIGTNNLGRGFTADETTSGVLEVVRLLSRMTQATIVLHALLPRADSARSRKAKRARVRAHGDGDSDKHDQDSFMPAVRHVNAQLYNATVWSLLLQERRLYFADCGHLFVAKAEAVDAQLMPDRLHPNVAGFSLWARCLEREIDNAILGRQGRN
;
A
#
# COMPACT_ATOMS: atom_id res chain seq x y z
N MET A 1 23.22 13.09 -12.72
CA MET A 1 24.42 12.57 -13.41
C MET A 1 24.98 11.42 -12.58
N LEU A 2 24.77 10.19 -13.03
CA LEU A 2 25.73 9.07 -12.98
C LEU A 2 25.00 7.83 -13.51
N ASP A 3 25.11 7.68 -14.83
CA ASP A 3 24.90 6.44 -15.54
C ASP A 3 25.88 5.38 -15.04
N LEU A 4 25.38 4.17 -14.80
CA LEU A 4 26.19 2.95 -14.86
C LEU A 4 25.48 1.94 -15.76
N TYR A 5 25.47 2.26 -17.04
CA TYR A 5 25.28 1.28 -18.11
C TYR A 5 26.68 0.83 -18.54
N MET A 6 27.03 -0.43 -18.26
CA MET A 6 28.22 -1.08 -18.80
C MET A 6 27.78 -1.96 -19.97
N PRO A 7 28.00 -1.55 -21.24
CA PRO A 7 27.61 -2.37 -22.38
C PRO A 7 28.62 -3.51 -22.57
N GLY A 8 28.13 -4.75 -22.66
CA GLY A 8 28.93 -5.88 -23.17
C GLY A 8 29.01 -7.16 -22.34
N THR A 9 28.26 -7.31 -21.24
CA THR A 9 28.25 -8.57 -20.46
C THR A 9 26.91 -9.30 -20.60
N SER A 10 26.96 -10.64 -20.71
CA SER A 10 25.74 -11.45 -20.85
C SER A 10 24.94 -11.46 -19.54
N LEU A 11 23.63 -11.67 -19.63
CA LEU A 11 22.70 -11.86 -18.49
C LEU A 11 23.14 -12.96 -17.51
N ILE A 12 24.02 -13.88 -17.92
CA ILE A 12 24.56 -14.96 -17.10
C ILE A 12 25.70 -14.44 -16.21
N ASP A 13 26.50 -13.49 -16.69
CA ASP A 13 27.65 -12.95 -15.97
C ASP A 13 27.22 -11.94 -14.90
N GLN A 14 26.14 -11.18 -15.16
CA GLN A 14 25.52 -10.32 -14.15
C GLN A 14 24.90 -11.13 -12.99
N LYS A 15 24.31 -12.32 -13.29
CA LYS A 15 23.80 -13.23 -12.26
C LYS A 15 24.89 -13.87 -11.40
N LYS A 16 26.06 -14.18 -11.99
CA LYS A 16 27.20 -14.72 -11.24
C LYS A 16 27.86 -13.66 -10.35
N HIS A 17 27.90 -12.40 -10.79
CA HIS A 17 28.46 -11.30 -9.99
C HIS A 17 27.60 -10.99 -8.76
N LEU A 18 26.26 -11.05 -8.89
CA LEU A 18 25.32 -10.92 -7.76
C LEU A 18 25.39 -12.13 -6.80
N ALA A 19 25.52 -13.36 -7.31
CA ALA A 19 25.65 -14.55 -6.47
C ALA A 19 26.98 -14.60 -5.67
N GLY A 20 28.04 -13.94 -6.17
CA GLY A 20 29.35 -13.89 -5.52
C GLY A 20 29.43 -12.93 -4.32
N GLN A 21 28.54 -11.93 -4.24
CA GLN A 21 28.49 -10.97 -3.13
C GLN A 21 27.52 -11.37 -2.00
N GLU A 22 26.65 -12.36 -2.21
CA GLU A 22 25.68 -12.84 -1.21
C GLU A 22 26.26 -13.84 -0.18
N ALA A 23 27.53 -14.21 -0.29
CA ALA A 23 28.12 -15.33 0.46
C ALA A 23 28.99 -14.92 1.66
N THR A 24 28.75 -13.79 2.33
CA THR A 24 29.50 -13.47 3.55
C THR A 24 28.69 -12.68 4.55
N PHE A 25 27.62 -13.22 5.14
CA PHE A 25 27.24 -12.84 6.51
C PHE A 25 26.52 -13.98 7.25
N LEU A 26 26.87 -14.11 8.54
CA LEU A 26 26.19 -14.76 9.66
C LEU A 26 26.76 -16.08 10.21
N PRO A 27 27.24 -16.07 11.47
CA PRO A 27 27.02 -17.17 12.40
C PRO A 27 25.79 -16.87 13.28
N ALA A 28 24.73 -17.68 13.18
CA ALA A 28 23.61 -17.66 14.13
C ALA A 28 23.79 -18.79 15.15
N SER A 29 24.13 -18.43 16.39
CA SER A 29 24.58 -19.33 17.47
C SER A 29 23.45 -20.09 18.21
N SER A 30 22.24 -20.21 17.65
CA SER A 30 21.19 -21.04 18.26
C SER A 30 20.40 -21.89 17.25
N ASP A 31 20.08 -23.13 17.65
CA ASP A 31 19.40 -24.11 16.80
C ASP A 31 17.99 -23.69 16.39
N HIS A 32 17.31 -22.90 17.23
CA HIS A 32 16.02 -22.30 16.92
C HIS A 32 16.14 -21.22 15.82
N GLY A 33 17.20 -20.41 15.87
CA GLY A 33 17.49 -19.39 14.85
C GLY A 33 17.79 -20.02 13.48
N ARG A 34 18.56 -21.11 13.46
CA ARG A 34 18.87 -21.87 12.23
C ARG A 34 17.64 -22.47 11.56
N ARG A 35 16.72 -23.06 12.34
CA ARG A 35 15.48 -23.65 11.79
C ARG A 35 14.53 -22.60 11.22
N LEU A 36 14.45 -21.43 11.84
CA LEU A 36 13.69 -20.30 11.29
C LEU A 36 14.35 -19.80 10.00
N ALA A 37 15.65 -19.51 10.00
CA ALA A 37 16.39 -19.06 8.81
C ALA A 37 16.29 -20.06 7.64
N GLN A 38 16.39 -21.37 7.89
CA GLN A 38 16.19 -22.41 6.87
C GLN A 38 14.77 -22.44 6.29
N ARG A 39 13.75 -22.06 7.08
CA ARG A 39 12.36 -22.01 6.61
C ARG A 39 12.12 -20.82 5.68
N TRP A 40 12.86 -19.72 5.85
CA TRP A 40 12.79 -18.52 5.01
C TRP A 40 13.71 -18.60 3.78
N ARG A 41 14.79 -19.39 3.83
CA ARG A 41 15.70 -19.67 2.70
C ARG A 41 15.08 -20.46 1.52
N LYS A 42 13.84 -20.96 1.64
CA LYS A 42 13.19 -21.74 0.57
C LYS A 42 12.50 -20.90 -0.50
N PHE A 43 12.36 -19.59 -0.31
CA PHE A 43 11.69 -18.69 -1.26
C PHE A 43 12.53 -17.44 -1.47
N LEU A 44 12.61 -16.98 -2.72
CA LEU A 44 13.26 -15.71 -3.04
C LEU A 44 12.53 -14.57 -2.29
N PRO A 45 13.26 -13.66 -1.62
CA PRO A 45 12.64 -12.53 -0.96
C PRO A 45 11.97 -11.61 -1.99
N GLU A 46 10.80 -11.08 -1.64
CA GLU A 46 10.13 -10.08 -2.46
C GLU A 46 10.62 -8.69 -2.03
N ALA A 47 11.06 -7.85 -2.97
CA ALA A 47 11.38 -6.45 -2.67
C ALA A 47 10.12 -5.58 -2.76
N ALA A 48 9.99 -4.58 -1.89
CA ALA A 48 8.79 -3.73 -1.82
C ALA A 48 8.50 -2.99 -3.13
N HIS A 49 9.53 -2.65 -3.90
CA HIS A 49 9.45 -1.87 -5.15
C HIS A 49 9.54 -2.74 -6.42
N ILE A 50 9.54 -4.07 -6.29
CA ILE A 50 9.59 -4.97 -7.44
C ILE A 50 8.29 -5.74 -7.51
N SER A 51 7.54 -5.56 -8.60
CA SER A 51 6.30 -6.29 -8.88
C SER A 51 6.45 -7.78 -8.60
N SER A 52 5.59 -8.30 -7.74
CA SER A 52 5.61 -9.72 -7.37
C SER A 52 4.20 -10.20 -7.01
N PRO A 53 3.76 -11.34 -7.55
CA PRO A 53 2.52 -11.96 -7.08
C PRO A 53 2.69 -12.39 -5.62
N ARG A 54 1.59 -12.76 -4.98
CA ARG A 54 1.65 -13.25 -3.61
C ARG A 54 2.31 -14.63 -3.54
N THR A 55 3.50 -14.72 -2.95
CA THR A 55 4.24 -15.98 -2.82
C THR A 55 4.17 -16.56 -1.39
N PRO A 56 4.66 -17.78 -1.16
CA PRO A 56 4.82 -18.32 0.20
C PRO A 56 5.76 -17.50 1.12
N TRP A 57 6.54 -16.56 0.57
CA TRP A 57 7.35 -15.64 1.35
C TRP A 57 6.48 -14.61 2.08
N SER A 58 5.56 -13.96 1.36
CA SER A 58 4.66 -12.93 1.88
C SER A 58 3.39 -13.47 2.53
N ALA A 59 3.02 -14.73 2.25
CA ALA A 59 1.74 -15.31 2.62
C ALA A 59 1.80 -16.76 3.10
N ALA A 60 0.88 -17.13 4.01
CA ALA A 60 0.59 -18.54 4.24
C ALA A 60 -0.04 -19.14 2.96
N LYS A 61 0.36 -20.38 2.60
CA LYS A 61 -0.08 -21.07 1.36
C LYS A 61 -1.61 -21.01 1.15
N ALA A 62 -2.40 -21.19 2.21
CA ALA A 62 -3.86 -21.15 2.16
C ALA A 62 -4.46 -19.80 1.72
N ARG A 63 -3.72 -18.69 1.87
CA ARG A 63 -4.19 -17.35 1.48
C ARG A 63 -3.87 -16.99 0.02
N ILE A 64 -2.98 -17.73 -0.64
CA ILE A 64 -2.56 -17.41 -2.02
C ILE A 64 -3.72 -17.63 -3.01
N PRO A 65 -4.45 -18.77 -3.00
CA PRO A 65 -5.59 -18.94 -3.91
C PRO A 65 -6.72 -17.92 -3.67
N ALA A 66 -6.99 -17.56 -2.42
CA ALA A 66 -7.99 -16.55 -2.09
C ALA A 66 -7.61 -15.17 -2.63
N TRP A 67 -6.32 -14.82 -2.60
CA TRP A 67 -5.81 -13.59 -3.17
C TRP A 67 -5.98 -13.56 -4.70
N HIS A 68 -5.64 -14.64 -5.41
CA HIS A 68 -5.83 -14.72 -6.87
C HIS A 68 -7.30 -14.63 -7.28
N ARG A 69 -8.21 -15.28 -6.54
CA ARG A 69 -9.65 -15.12 -6.81
C ARG A 69 -10.13 -13.69 -6.59
N CYS A 70 -9.64 -13.03 -5.54
CA CYS A 70 -9.99 -11.65 -5.27
C CYS A 70 -9.41 -10.69 -6.32
N HIS A 71 -8.21 -10.97 -6.84
CA HIS A 71 -7.63 -10.27 -7.99
C HIS A 71 -8.55 -10.35 -9.22
N GLU A 72 -9.10 -11.53 -9.54
CA GLU A 72 -10.07 -11.65 -10.63
C GLU A 72 -11.31 -10.78 -10.39
N THR A 73 -11.86 -10.77 -9.18
CA THR A 73 -12.97 -9.84 -8.84
C THR A 73 -12.59 -8.37 -9.04
N MET A 74 -11.37 -7.96 -8.69
CA MET A 74 -10.92 -6.58 -8.94
C MET A 74 -10.79 -6.28 -10.44
N ARG A 75 -10.38 -7.25 -11.25
CA ARG A 75 -10.35 -7.11 -12.71
C ARG A 75 -11.76 -6.94 -13.27
N GLU A 76 -12.68 -7.81 -12.87
CA GLU A 76 -14.09 -7.74 -13.26
C GLU A 76 -14.69 -6.37 -12.91
N ASP A 77 -14.47 -5.88 -11.68
CA ASP A 77 -14.93 -4.56 -11.26
C ASP A 77 -14.29 -3.42 -12.07
N ALA A 78 -12.99 -3.49 -12.37
CA ALA A 78 -12.30 -2.51 -13.19
C ALA A 78 -12.86 -2.44 -14.63
N GLU A 79 -13.32 -3.57 -15.18
CA GLU A 79 -13.99 -3.63 -16.48
C GLU A 79 -15.42 -3.04 -16.44
N THR A 80 -16.07 -2.99 -15.27
CA THR A 80 -17.36 -2.27 -15.14
C THR A 80 -17.19 -0.74 -15.15
N TYR A 81 -15.96 -0.23 -15.15
CA TYR A 81 -15.70 1.20 -15.14
C TYR A 81 -16.27 1.89 -16.37
N ALA A 82 -17.17 2.84 -16.13
CA ALA A 82 -17.67 3.76 -17.14
C ALA A 82 -17.23 5.19 -16.80
N PRO A 83 -16.59 5.90 -17.74
CA PRO A 83 -16.26 7.31 -17.58
C PRO A 83 -17.48 8.12 -17.12
N ALA A 84 -17.21 9.13 -16.31
CA ALA A 84 -18.22 10.09 -15.89
C ALA A 84 -18.69 10.95 -17.08
N SER A 85 -19.87 11.57 -16.97
CA SER A 85 -20.22 12.66 -17.88
C SER A 85 -19.24 13.83 -17.72
N ASN A 86 -19.20 14.74 -18.70
CA ASN A 86 -18.30 15.90 -18.70
C ASN A 86 -18.48 16.87 -17.51
N SER A 87 -19.43 16.67 -16.60
CA SER A 87 -19.63 17.49 -15.41
C SER A 87 -19.25 16.81 -14.09
N THR A 88 -18.86 15.53 -14.10
CA THR A 88 -18.51 14.79 -12.87
C THR A 88 -17.16 14.09 -12.96
N TYR A 89 -16.69 13.59 -11.81
CA TYR A 89 -15.50 12.75 -11.67
C TYR A 89 -15.90 11.35 -11.19
N ARG A 90 -15.03 10.37 -11.41
CA ARG A 90 -15.11 9.03 -10.79
C ARG A 90 -13.99 8.87 -9.78
N ILE A 91 -14.19 7.99 -8.80
CA ILE A 91 -13.14 7.62 -7.86
C ILE A 91 -12.88 6.10 -7.88
N ALA A 92 -11.61 5.74 -7.76
CA ALA A 92 -11.16 4.38 -7.49
C ALA A 92 -10.34 4.36 -6.19
N LEU A 93 -10.81 3.62 -5.20
CA LEU A 93 -10.14 3.39 -3.92
C LEU A 93 -9.20 2.19 -4.06
N ILE A 94 -7.90 2.43 -4.12
CA ILE A 94 -6.87 1.43 -4.43
C ILE A 94 -6.01 1.19 -3.19
N GLY A 95 -5.79 -0.07 -2.82
CA GLY A 95 -4.95 -0.34 -1.66
C GLY A 95 -5.02 -1.73 -1.05
N ASP A 96 -4.91 -1.76 0.27
CA ASP A 96 -4.90 -2.97 1.10
C ASP A 96 -6.22 -3.22 1.85
N SER A 97 -6.17 -3.94 2.97
CA SER A 97 -7.36 -4.29 3.77
C SER A 97 -8.10 -3.09 4.32
N ILE A 98 -7.44 -1.95 4.54
CA ILE A 98 -8.10 -0.73 5.00
C ILE A 98 -9.03 -0.23 3.89
N MET A 99 -8.54 -0.16 2.65
CA MET A 99 -9.37 0.22 1.50
C MET A 99 -10.42 -0.84 1.15
N GLU A 100 -10.07 -2.14 1.18
CA GLU A 100 -11.03 -3.22 0.88
C GLU A 100 -12.23 -3.21 1.83
N SER A 101 -12.05 -2.72 3.06
CA SER A 101 -13.13 -2.66 4.05
C SER A 101 -14.35 -1.88 3.56
N TRP A 102 -14.15 -0.88 2.69
CA TRP A 102 -15.25 -0.16 2.04
C TRP A 102 -16.20 -1.09 1.26
N ARG A 103 -15.71 -2.22 0.74
CA ARG A 103 -16.51 -3.28 0.08
C ARG A 103 -17.27 -4.17 1.05
N GLY A 104 -17.01 -4.07 2.34
CA GLY A 104 -17.54 -5.01 3.32
C GLY A 104 -16.74 -6.32 3.42
N THR A 105 -15.55 -6.40 2.81
CA THR A 105 -14.80 -7.65 2.66
C THR A 105 -13.36 -7.60 3.17
N ALA A 106 -12.76 -8.79 3.28
CA ALA A 106 -11.32 -9.00 3.27
C ALA A 106 -11.00 -10.24 2.42
N PHE A 107 -10.03 -10.16 1.50
CA PHE A 107 -9.81 -11.18 0.47
C PHE A 107 -11.11 -11.53 -0.29
N CYS A 108 -11.94 -10.52 -0.58
CA CYS A 108 -13.24 -10.64 -1.24
C CYS A 108 -14.25 -11.53 -0.49
N ASN A 109 -14.01 -11.84 0.77
CA ASN A 109 -14.95 -12.54 1.64
C ASN A 109 -15.58 -11.56 2.64
N ARG A 110 -16.89 -11.65 2.86
CA ARG A 110 -17.60 -10.80 3.84
C ARG A 110 -16.93 -10.89 5.20
N MET A 111 -16.74 -9.74 5.84
CA MET A 111 -16.06 -9.66 7.13
C MET A 111 -16.88 -8.86 8.14
N ARG A 112 -17.05 -9.41 9.35
CA ARG A 112 -17.86 -8.81 10.42
C ARG A 112 -17.46 -7.37 10.75
N ARG A 113 -16.15 -7.07 10.79
CA ARG A 113 -15.65 -5.72 11.11
C ARG A 113 -16.02 -4.67 10.04
N CYS A 114 -16.45 -5.11 8.85
CA CYS A 114 -16.76 -4.26 7.71
C CYS A 114 -18.28 -4.09 7.49
N VAL A 115 -19.13 -4.63 8.37
CA VAL A 115 -20.59 -4.49 8.28
C VAL A 115 -20.96 -3.00 8.30
N GLY A 116 -21.83 -2.58 7.39
CA GLY A 116 -22.29 -1.19 7.24
C GLY A 116 -21.38 -0.31 6.36
N LEU A 117 -20.14 -0.70 6.10
CA LEU A 117 -19.20 0.11 5.31
C LEU A 117 -19.60 0.31 3.84
N PRO A 118 -20.19 -0.67 3.13
CA PRO A 118 -20.67 -0.44 1.76
C PRO A 118 -21.79 0.61 1.67
N ALA A 119 -22.70 0.60 2.65
CA ALA A 119 -23.76 1.60 2.74
C ALA A 119 -23.16 2.99 3.04
N LEU A 120 -22.23 3.06 4.00
CA LEU A 120 -21.52 4.29 4.30
C LEU A 120 -20.75 4.84 3.08
N LEU A 121 -20.08 3.99 2.30
CA LEU A 121 -19.39 4.41 1.08
C LEU A 121 -20.37 5.08 0.10
N ARG A 122 -21.50 4.42 -0.18
CA ARG A 122 -22.54 4.92 -1.07
C ARG A 122 -23.13 6.25 -0.58
N ASP A 123 -23.43 6.33 0.71
CA ASP A 123 -24.13 7.46 1.32
C ASP A 123 -23.18 8.63 1.68
N SER A 124 -21.86 8.46 1.49
CA SER A 124 -20.86 9.51 1.66
C SER A 124 -20.15 9.83 0.34
N LEU A 125 -18.96 9.26 0.09
CA LEU A 125 -18.18 9.51 -1.11
C LEU A 125 -18.98 9.20 -2.39
N GLY A 126 -19.77 8.13 -2.38
CA GLY A 126 -20.61 7.72 -3.50
C GLY A 126 -21.76 8.68 -3.83
N SER A 127 -22.14 9.56 -2.91
CA SER A 127 -23.14 10.61 -3.17
C SER A 127 -22.55 11.77 -3.98
N ARG A 128 -21.23 11.99 -3.89
CA ARG A 128 -20.51 13.02 -4.66
C ARG A 128 -19.85 12.48 -5.92
N TRP A 129 -19.29 11.28 -5.84
CA TRP A 129 -18.65 10.58 -6.95
C TRP A 129 -19.36 9.24 -7.17
N PRO A 130 -20.39 9.20 -8.03
CA PRO A 130 -21.23 8.02 -8.17
C PRO A 130 -20.42 6.82 -8.64
N HIS A 131 -20.78 5.65 -8.10
CA HIS A 131 -20.22 4.34 -8.43
C HIS A 131 -18.71 4.24 -8.11
N PRO A 132 -18.29 4.50 -6.85
CA PRO A 132 -16.90 4.39 -6.45
C PRO A 132 -16.43 2.93 -6.61
N LEU A 133 -15.32 2.72 -7.31
CA LEU A 133 -14.68 1.42 -7.38
C LEU A 133 -13.78 1.22 -6.18
N VAL A 134 -13.71 -0.01 -5.67
CA VAL A 134 -12.74 -0.38 -4.63
C VAL A 134 -11.89 -1.52 -5.16
N LEU A 135 -10.64 -1.20 -5.50
CA LEU A 135 -9.64 -2.09 -6.11
C LEU A 135 -8.54 -2.38 -5.10
N ALA A 136 -8.91 -3.12 -4.06
CA ALA A 136 -8.08 -3.32 -2.88
C ALA A 136 -8.20 -4.74 -2.34
N ILE A 137 -7.08 -5.30 -1.90
CA ILE A 137 -7.04 -6.68 -1.38
C ILE A 137 -6.33 -6.71 -0.03
N ALA A 138 -6.94 -7.40 0.92
CA ALA A 138 -6.46 -7.50 2.27
C ALA A 138 -5.05 -8.08 2.37
N SER A 139 -4.27 -7.54 3.31
CA SER A 139 -2.87 -7.89 3.53
C SER A 139 -1.94 -7.63 2.33
N ASP A 140 -2.35 -6.79 1.38
CA ASP A 140 -1.46 -6.37 0.31
C ASP A 140 -0.33 -5.49 0.77
N GLN A 141 0.83 -5.78 0.19
CA GLN A 141 2.03 -4.98 0.24
C GLN A 141 2.17 -4.29 -1.11
N THR A 142 3.06 -3.30 -1.19
CA THR A 142 3.32 -2.52 -2.41
C THR A 142 3.60 -3.40 -3.64
N GLN A 143 4.45 -4.43 -3.51
CA GLN A 143 4.79 -5.31 -4.62
C GLN A 143 3.63 -6.14 -5.16
N HIS A 144 2.68 -6.50 -4.31
CA HIS A 144 1.50 -7.24 -4.73
C HIS A 144 0.57 -6.35 -5.53
N LEU A 145 0.39 -5.10 -5.09
CA LEU A 145 -0.42 -4.11 -5.82
C LEU A 145 0.24 -3.77 -7.16
N LEU A 146 1.58 -3.61 -7.22
CA LEU A 146 2.30 -3.45 -8.49
C LEU A 146 1.96 -4.57 -9.47
N TRP A 147 2.00 -5.82 -9.00
CA TRP A 147 1.64 -6.97 -9.82
C TRP A 147 0.19 -6.90 -10.28
N ARG A 148 -0.76 -6.63 -9.38
CA ARG A 148 -2.19 -6.54 -9.72
C ARG A 148 -2.49 -5.51 -10.80
N LEU A 149 -1.94 -4.31 -10.65
CA LEU A 149 -2.11 -3.22 -11.62
C LEU A 149 -1.56 -3.60 -13.00
N GLN A 150 -0.42 -4.28 -13.06
CA GLN A 150 0.17 -4.78 -14.30
C GLN A 150 -0.60 -5.97 -14.91
N ASN A 151 -1.45 -6.63 -14.13
CA ASN A 151 -2.17 -7.84 -14.52
C ASN A 151 -3.69 -7.60 -14.64
N GLY A 152 -4.10 -6.40 -15.05
CA GLY A 152 -5.45 -6.14 -15.57
C GLY A 152 -6.42 -5.44 -14.62
N GLU A 153 -5.98 -5.01 -13.44
CA GLU A 153 -6.87 -4.25 -12.53
C GLU A 153 -7.01 -2.76 -12.87
N ILE A 154 -6.49 -2.34 -14.02
CA ILE A 154 -6.73 -1.02 -14.60
C ILE A 154 -7.14 -1.24 -16.06
N SER A 155 -8.44 -1.14 -16.31
CA SER A 155 -9.05 -1.30 -17.64
C SER A 155 -8.67 -0.15 -18.57
N GLU A 156 -8.81 -0.35 -19.87
CA GLU A 156 -8.44 0.67 -20.87
C GLU A 156 -9.25 1.96 -20.71
N SER A 157 -10.53 1.86 -20.34
CA SER A 157 -11.40 2.99 -20.03
C SER A 157 -10.86 3.82 -18.87
N MET A 158 -10.38 3.17 -17.80
CA MET A 158 -9.78 3.86 -16.66
C MET A 158 -8.48 4.58 -17.05
N ARG A 159 -7.65 3.96 -17.89
CA ARG A 159 -6.36 4.55 -18.32
C ARG A 159 -6.54 5.89 -19.02
N ARG A 160 -7.56 5.98 -19.86
CA ARG A 160 -7.82 7.15 -20.73
C ARG A 160 -8.65 8.23 -20.09
N ASP A 161 -9.23 8.01 -18.91
CA ASP A 161 -10.13 8.96 -18.28
C ASP A 161 -9.37 10.00 -17.43
N PRO A 162 -9.27 11.28 -17.86
CA PRO A 162 -8.63 12.33 -17.07
C PRO A 162 -9.47 12.76 -15.86
N ARG A 163 -10.73 12.32 -15.76
CA ARG A 163 -11.68 12.58 -14.66
C ARG A 163 -11.77 11.42 -13.67
N LEU A 164 -10.91 10.41 -13.80
CA LEU A 164 -10.69 9.44 -12.76
C LEU A 164 -9.79 10.05 -11.66
N VAL A 165 -10.19 9.87 -10.41
CA VAL A 165 -9.33 10.10 -9.24
C VAL A 165 -9.00 8.75 -8.59
N ALA A 166 -7.73 8.38 -8.59
CA ALA A 166 -7.21 7.20 -7.91
C ALA A 166 -6.77 7.57 -6.49
N VAL A 167 -7.49 7.12 -5.47
CA VAL A 167 -7.14 7.32 -4.07
C VAL A 167 -6.34 6.11 -3.59
N LEU A 168 -5.05 6.31 -3.34
CA LEU A 168 -4.10 5.25 -3.04
C LEU A 168 -3.74 5.22 -1.55
N LEU A 169 -3.94 4.08 -0.89
CA LEU A 169 -3.39 3.79 0.44
C LEU A 169 -2.80 2.38 0.46
N ILE A 170 -1.47 2.29 0.58
CA ILE A 170 -0.74 1.03 0.60
C ILE A 170 0.57 1.18 1.39
N GLY A 171 1.05 0.12 2.01
CA GLY A 171 2.39 0.08 2.64
C GLY A 171 2.39 -0.31 4.12
N THR A 172 1.25 -0.20 4.82
CA THR A 172 1.18 -0.60 6.24
C THR A 172 1.52 -2.09 6.44
N ASN A 173 1.22 -2.93 5.46
CA ASN A 173 1.55 -4.35 5.52
C ASN A 173 3.03 -4.64 5.23
N ASN A 174 3.73 -3.79 4.47
CA ASN A 174 5.19 -3.89 4.30
C ASN A 174 5.87 -3.73 5.66
N LEU A 175 5.54 -2.65 6.39
CA LEU A 175 5.99 -2.46 7.77
C LEU A 175 5.62 -3.67 8.63
N GLY A 176 4.36 -4.11 8.56
CA GLY A 176 3.87 -5.29 9.28
C GLY A 176 4.57 -6.60 8.92
N ARG A 177 5.25 -6.66 7.77
CA ARG A 177 6.00 -7.79 7.27
C ARG A 177 7.50 -7.69 7.53
N GLY A 178 7.98 -6.55 8.03
CA GLY A 178 9.33 -6.34 8.50
C GLY A 178 10.20 -5.51 7.56
N PHE A 179 9.63 -4.92 6.52
CA PHE A 179 10.33 -3.93 5.69
C PHE A 179 10.62 -2.68 6.50
N THR A 180 11.73 -2.01 6.18
CA THR A 180 12.06 -0.70 6.73
C THR A 180 11.07 0.35 6.19
N ALA A 181 11.09 1.52 6.83
CA ALA A 181 10.31 2.65 6.36
C ALA A 181 10.79 3.14 4.98
N ASP A 182 12.09 3.08 4.70
CA ASP A 182 12.66 3.46 3.39
C ASP A 182 12.26 2.48 2.28
N GLU A 183 12.36 1.16 2.55
CA GLU A 183 11.91 0.15 1.60
C GLU A 183 10.41 0.27 1.32
N THR A 184 9.62 0.50 2.36
CA THR A 184 8.17 0.73 2.23
C THR A 184 7.89 1.96 1.39
N THR A 185 8.58 3.07 1.65
CA THR A 185 8.44 4.31 0.88
C THR A 185 8.78 4.08 -0.59
N SER A 186 9.91 3.42 -0.88
CA SER A 186 10.32 3.06 -2.24
C SER A 186 9.24 2.25 -2.96
N GLY A 187 8.64 1.27 -2.27
CA GLY A 187 7.52 0.50 -2.81
C GLY A 187 6.28 1.34 -3.12
N VAL A 188 5.91 2.28 -2.25
CA VAL A 188 4.75 3.16 -2.45
C VAL A 188 4.99 4.10 -3.64
N LEU A 189 6.18 4.71 -3.72
CA LEU A 189 6.55 5.59 -4.83
C LEU A 189 6.57 4.85 -6.17
N GLU A 190 6.98 3.58 -6.19
CA GLU A 190 6.90 2.76 -7.39
C GLU A 190 5.46 2.50 -7.83
N VAL A 191 4.52 2.29 -6.90
CA VAL A 191 3.09 2.18 -7.21
C VAL A 191 2.56 3.48 -7.81
N VAL A 192 2.90 4.63 -7.22
CA VAL A 192 2.53 5.96 -7.74
C VAL A 192 3.08 6.15 -9.15
N ARG A 193 4.36 5.82 -9.38
CA ARG A 193 5.02 5.91 -10.69
C ARG A 193 4.35 5.02 -11.73
N LEU A 194 3.96 3.81 -11.35
CA LEU A 194 3.23 2.89 -12.22
C LEU A 194 1.86 3.47 -12.59
N LEU A 195 1.06 3.88 -11.61
CA LEU A 195 -0.26 4.50 -11.86
C LEU A 195 -0.15 5.77 -12.72
N SER A 196 0.85 6.61 -12.47
CA SER A 196 1.08 7.84 -13.23
C SER A 196 1.38 7.56 -14.69
N ARG A 197 2.17 6.52 -14.99
CA ARG A 197 2.49 6.11 -16.37
C ARG A 197 1.34 5.39 -17.06
N MET A 198 0.55 4.62 -16.32
CA MET A 198 -0.51 3.80 -16.90
C MET A 198 -1.81 4.57 -17.13
N THR A 199 -2.04 5.70 -16.44
CA THR A 199 -3.33 6.39 -16.42
C THR A 199 -3.21 7.91 -16.55
N GLN A 200 -4.25 8.55 -17.08
CA GLN A 200 -4.44 10.01 -17.03
C GLN A 200 -5.04 10.50 -15.70
N ALA A 201 -5.34 9.58 -14.78
CA ALA A 201 -6.01 9.85 -13.53
C ALA A 201 -5.25 10.86 -12.67
N THR A 202 -5.99 11.57 -11.82
CA THR A 202 -5.43 12.28 -10.68
C THR A 202 -5.17 11.28 -9.57
N ILE A 203 -3.99 11.30 -8.96
CA ILE A 203 -3.61 10.40 -7.88
C ILE A 203 -3.66 11.17 -6.57
N VAL A 204 -4.51 10.74 -5.65
CA VAL A 204 -4.52 11.17 -4.26
C VAL A 204 -3.78 10.11 -3.45
N LEU A 205 -2.51 10.37 -3.16
CA LEU A 205 -1.69 9.53 -2.31
C LEU A 205 -2.01 9.81 -0.85
N HIS A 206 -2.65 8.84 -0.19
CA HIS A 206 -2.99 8.94 1.21
C HIS A 206 -1.83 8.48 2.10
N ALA A 207 -1.55 9.25 3.16
CA ALA A 207 -0.62 8.89 4.22
C ALA A 207 -0.99 7.53 4.85
N LEU A 208 -0.02 6.77 5.35
CA LEU A 208 -0.32 5.60 6.16
C LEU A 208 -1.10 6.03 7.41
N LEU A 209 -2.22 5.35 7.68
CA LEU A 209 -2.96 5.58 8.91
C LEU A 209 -2.15 5.13 10.14
N PRO A 210 -2.38 5.76 11.31
CA PRO A 210 -1.83 5.31 12.58
C PRO A 210 -2.13 3.84 12.83
N ARG A 211 -1.17 3.13 13.42
CA ARG A 211 -1.36 1.75 13.86
C ARG A 211 -0.53 1.47 15.11
N ALA A 212 -1.09 0.67 16.00
CA ALA A 212 -0.44 0.29 17.23
C ALA A 212 -0.30 -1.23 17.33
N ASP A 213 0.54 -1.64 18.27
CA ASP A 213 0.96 -3.01 18.38
C ASP A 213 0.04 -3.87 19.26
N SER A 214 -0.29 -5.05 18.75
CA SER A 214 -0.61 -6.19 19.63
C SER A 214 0.70 -6.87 20.07
N ALA A 215 0.71 -7.56 21.22
CA ALA A 215 1.87 -8.35 21.66
C ALA A 215 2.31 -9.38 20.59
N ARG A 216 1.34 -9.91 19.83
CA ARG A 216 1.56 -10.82 18.71
C ARG A 216 2.26 -10.13 17.53
N SER A 217 1.86 -8.91 17.19
CA SER A 217 2.45 -8.12 16.10
C SER A 217 3.92 -7.79 16.38
N ARG A 218 4.24 -7.37 17.62
CA ARG A 218 5.63 -7.13 18.08
C ARG A 218 6.52 -8.36 17.96
N LYS A 219 6.05 -9.52 18.43
CA LYS A 219 6.81 -10.78 18.34
C LYS A 219 7.12 -11.16 16.88
N ALA A 220 6.15 -10.99 15.98
CA ALA A 220 6.33 -11.27 14.57
C ALA A 220 7.31 -10.31 13.88
N LYS A 221 7.25 -9.00 14.20
CA LYS A 221 8.19 -7.97 13.71
C LYS A 221 9.62 -8.29 14.15
N ARG A 222 9.85 -8.43 15.46
CA ARG A 222 11.19 -8.72 16.02
C ARG A 222 11.82 -9.99 15.46
N ALA A 223 11.03 -11.07 15.31
CA ALA A 223 11.55 -12.33 14.77
C ALA A 223 12.05 -12.21 13.32
N ARG A 224 11.53 -11.25 12.55
CA ARG A 224 11.85 -11.07 11.14
C ARG A 224 12.98 -10.09 10.90
N VAL A 225 13.03 -8.98 11.65
CA VAL A 225 14.19 -8.08 11.63
C VAL A 225 15.46 -8.86 11.96
N ARG A 226 15.39 -9.71 13.00
CA ARG A 226 16.49 -10.63 13.36
C ARG A 226 16.86 -11.65 12.28
N ALA A 227 15.92 -12.01 11.39
CA ALA A 227 16.15 -12.98 10.32
C ALA A 227 16.71 -12.35 9.03
N HIS A 228 16.53 -11.05 8.83
CA HIS A 228 17.01 -10.31 7.65
C HIS A 228 18.35 -9.59 7.88
N GLY A 229 19.02 -9.86 9.01
CA GLY A 229 20.45 -9.54 9.20
C GLY A 229 20.78 -8.09 9.55
N ASP A 230 19.81 -7.17 9.54
CA ASP A 230 20.09 -5.75 9.79
C ASP A 230 20.08 -5.45 11.30
N GLY A 231 21.21 -5.75 11.94
CA GLY A 231 21.46 -5.57 13.37
C GLY A 231 21.55 -4.11 13.82
N ASP A 232 21.42 -3.15 12.90
CA ASP A 232 21.66 -1.72 13.12
C ASP A 232 20.38 -0.87 13.06
N SER A 233 19.21 -1.48 12.80
CA SER A 233 17.93 -0.75 12.90
C SER A 233 17.64 -0.38 14.35
N ASP A 234 17.55 0.92 14.58
CA ASP A 234 17.33 1.58 15.86
C ASP A 234 16.36 0.78 16.75
N LYS A 235 16.82 0.35 17.93
CA LYS A 235 16.08 -0.56 18.82
C LYS A 235 14.70 0.00 19.22
N HIS A 236 14.49 1.31 19.11
CA HIS A 236 13.24 2.02 19.38
C HIS A 236 12.15 1.76 18.33
N ASP A 237 12.53 1.44 17.08
CA ASP A 237 11.59 1.24 15.99
C ASP A 237 10.89 -0.12 16.04
N GLN A 238 11.34 -1.04 16.91
CA GLN A 238 10.84 -2.42 16.95
C GLN A 238 9.67 -2.65 17.93
N ASP A 239 9.33 -1.63 18.71
CA ASP A 239 8.37 -1.73 19.83
C ASP A 239 7.04 -1.01 19.55
N SER A 240 7.01 -0.20 18.49
CA SER A 240 5.85 0.49 17.95
C SER A 240 5.93 0.56 16.43
N PHE A 241 4.79 0.55 15.74
CA PHE A 241 4.74 0.86 14.30
C PHE A 241 4.66 2.36 14.01
N MET A 242 4.30 3.19 14.99
CA MET A 242 4.05 4.62 14.78
C MET A 242 5.27 5.39 14.28
N PRO A 243 6.50 5.21 14.80
CA PRO A 243 7.69 5.88 14.27
C PRO A 243 7.92 5.57 12.79
N ALA A 244 7.92 4.30 12.40
CA ALA A 244 8.06 3.88 11.01
C ALA A 244 6.92 4.43 10.11
N VAL A 245 5.68 4.48 10.61
CA VAL A 245 4.55 5.11 9.89
C VAL A 245 4.80 6.59 9.67
N ARG A 246 5.24 7.33 10.69
CA ARG A 246 5.57 8.76 10.59
C ARG A 246 6.70 8.99 9.59
N HIS A 247 7.73 8.15 9.61
CA HIS A 247 8.85 8.22 8.68
C HIS A 247 8.43 8.03 7.23
N VAL A 248 7.61 7.00 6.95
CA VAL A 248 7.02 6.81 5.61
C VAL A 248 6.21 8.04 5.21
N ASN A 249 5.30 8.52 6.07
CA ASN A 249 4.44 9.67 5.75
C ASN A 249 5.24 10.93 5.45
N ALA A 250 6.30 11.21 6.22
CA ALA A 250 7.18 12.36 5.99
C ALA A 250 7.87 12.27 4.62
N GLN A 251 8.36 11.09 4.24
CA GLN A 251 8.98 10.92 2.92
C GLN A 251 7.97 11.03 1.77
N LEU A 252 6.78 10.45 1.92
CA LEU A 252 5.73 10.53 0.89
C LEU A 252 5.24 11.96 0.69
N TYR A 253 5.11 12.73 1.78
CA TYR A 253 4.81 14.16 1.71
C TYR A 253 5.90 14.91 0.93
N ASN A 254 7.16 14.74 1.31
CA ASN A 254 8.29 15.38 0.65
C ASN A 254 8.37 15.02 -0.84
N ALA A 255 8.22 13.73 -1.18
CA ALA A 255 8.20 13.28 -2.57
C ALA A 255 7.06 13.91 -3.37
N THR A 256 5.88 14.08 -2.77
CA THR A 256 4.75 14.75 -3.42
C THR A 256 5.03 16.22 -3.65
N VAL A 257 5.63 16.92 -2.67
CA VAL A 257 6.08 18.31 -2.84
C VAL A 257 7.08 18.42 -3.99
N TRP A 258 8.08 17.53 -4.04
CA TRP A 258 9.06 17.52 -5.14
C TRP A 258 8.42 17.26 -6.50
N SER A 259 7.48 16.32 -6.57
CA SER A 259 6.72 16.04 -7.81
C SER A 259 5.99 17.28 -8.31
N LEU A 260 5.38 18.05 -7.41
CA LEU A 260 4.71 19.31 -7.76
C LEU A 260 5.69 20.37 -8.28
N LEU A 261 6.86 20.50 -7.63
CA LEU A 261 7.93 21.41 -8.07
C LEU A 261 8.49 21.04 -9.44
N LEU A 262 8.52 19.74 -9.77
CA LEU A 262 8.92 19.20 -11.07
C LEU A 262 7.78 19.20 -12.12
N GLN A 263 6.69 19.93 -11.85
CA GLN A 263 5.52 20.05 -12.72
C GLN A 263 4.77 18.73 -13.02
N GLU A 264 4.86 17.72 -12.15
CA GLU A 264 3.94 16.60 -12.21
C GLU A 264 2.62 16.96 -11.52
N ARG A 265 1.63 17.37 -12.31
CA ARG A 265 0.46 18.13 -11.85
C ARG A 265 -0.69 17.27 -11.33
N ARG A 266 -0.52 15.95 -11.31
CA ARG A 266 -1.58 14.96 -11.06
C ARG A 266 -1.44 14.24 -9.72
N LEU A 267 -0.37 14.48 -8.96
CA LEU A 267 -0.15 13.85 -7.65
C LEU A 267 -0.48 14.83 -6.52
N TYR A 268 -1.32 14.39 -5.58
CA TYR A 268 -1.76 15.14 -4.41
C TYR A 268 -1.59 14.27 -3.16
N PHE A 269 -1.16 14.87 -2.05
CA PHE A 269 -0.97 14.16 -0.79
C PHE A 269 -2.14 14.43 0.15
N ALA A 270 -2.67 13.37 0.77
CA ALA A 270 -3.77 13.44 1.71
C ALA A 270 -3.34 12.85 3.07
N ASP A 271 -3.47 13.61 4.16
CA ASP A 271 -3.21 13.10 5.52
C ASP A 271 -4.42 13.25 6.45
N CYS A 272 -5.21 12.18 6.52
CA CYS A 272 -6.31 12.04 7.46
C CYS A 272 -5.93 11.24 8.71
N GLY A 273 -4.65 10.96 8.95
CA GLY A 273 -4.19 10.11 10.05
C GLY A 273 -4.48 10.67 11.43
N HIS A 274 -4.44 12.01 11.56
CA HIS A 274 -4.70 12.73 12.81
C HIS A 274 -6.07 12.40 13.44
N LEU A 275 -7.05 11.97 12.64
CA LEU A 275 -8.39 11.57 13.11
C LEU A 275 -8.38 10.33 14.02
N PHE A 276 -7.32 9.52 13.96
CA PHE A 276 -7.23 8.23 14.63
C PHE A 276 -6.24 8.21 15.79
N VAL A 277 -5.79 9.39 16.22
CA VAL A 277 -4.84 9.56 17.30
C VAL A 277 -5.57 10.16 18.50
N ALA A 278 -5.62 9.42 19.60
CA ALA A 278 -6.14 9.88 20.87
C ALA A 278 -5.11 10.74 21.62
N LYS A 279 -5.47 11.19 22.84
CA LYS A 279 -4.55 11.86 23.75
C LYS A 279 -3.28 11.01 23.98
N ALA A 280 -2.14 11.68 24.16
CA ALA A 280 -0.80 11.06 24.29
C ALA A 280 -0.31 10.30 23.04
N GLU A 281 -0.77 10.71 21.85
CA GLU A 281 -0.33 10.18 20.54
C GLU A 281 -0.60 8.68 20.31
N ALA A 282 -1.46 8.07 21.11
CA ALA A 282 -1.85 6.68 20.97
C ALA A 282 -2.93 6.48 19.90
N VAL A 283 -2.96 5.31 19.26
CA VAL A 283 -4.07 4.96 18.36
C VAL A 283 -5.38 4.88 19.14
N ASP A 284 -6.39 5.59 18.66
CA ASP A 284 -7.72 5.60 19.28
C ASP A 284 -8.41 4.24 19.09
N ALA A 285 -8.49 3.45 20.16
CA ALA A 285 -9.14 2.14 20.13
C ALA A 285 -10.66 2.21 19.94
N GLN A 286 -11.30 3.37 20.17
CA GLN A 286 -12.72 3.54 19.89
C GLN A 286 -12.99 3.63 18.39
N LEU A 287 -12.04 4.17 17.62
CA LEU A 287 -12.13 4.27 16.16
C LEU A 287 -11.43 3.10 15.47
N MET A 288 -10.35 2.57 16.04
CA MET A 288 -9.56 1.45 15.53
C MET A 288 -9.48 0.32 16.57
N PRO A 289 -10.54 -0.50 16.73
CA PRO A 289 -10.66 -1.48 17.82
C PRO A 289 -9.57 -2.56 17.80
N ASP A 290 -9.04 -2.90 16.62
CA ASP A 290 -7.91 -3.83 16.48
C ASP A 290 -6.55 -3.12 16.31
N ARG A 291 -6.52 -1.79 16.54
CA ARG A 291 -5.37 -0.89 16.41
C ARG A 291 -4.81 -0.76 14.99
N LEU A 292 -5.59 -1.10 13.98
CA LEU A 292 -5.19 -1.01 12.57
C LEU A 292 -6.34 -0.59 11.65
N HIS A 293 -7.48 -1.25 11.74
CA HIS A 293 -8.62 -1.02 10.88
C HIS A 293 -9.62 -0.09 11.57
N PRO A 294 -10.03 1.01 10.92
CA PRO A 294 -11.14 1.81 11.42
C PRO A 294 -12.42 0.96 11.51
N ASN A 295 -13.29 1.29 12.47
CA ASN A 295 -14.68 0.83 12.49
C ASN A 295 -15.58 1.81 11.71
N VAL A 296 -16.90 1.57 11.69
CA VAL A 296 -17.85 2.41 10.95
C VAL A 296 -17.77 3.89 11.34
N ALA A 297 -17.59 4.21 12.63
CA ALA A 297 -17.44 5.59 13.08
C ALA A 297 -16.13 6.22 12.56
N GLY A 298 -15.04 5.47 12.62
CA GLY A 298 -13.74 5.87 12.05
C GLY A 298 -13.80 6.09 10.54
N PHE A 299 -14.44 5.17 9.81
CA PHE A 299 -14.67 5.32 8.37
C PHE A 299 -15.56 6.52 8.04
N SER A 300 -16.54 6.87 8.87
CA SER A 300 -17.38 8.06 8.67
C SER A 300 -16.58 9.35 8.79
N LEU A 301 -15.71 9.45 9.80
CA LEU A 301 -14.76 10.57 9.94
C LEU A 301 -13.79 10.64 8.76
N TRP A 302 -13.28 9.48 8.34
CA TRP A 302 -12.35 9.40 7.23
C TRP A 302 -12.98 9.80 5.90
N ALA A 303 -14.23 9.39 5.62
CA ALA A 303 -14.97 9.79 4.42
C ALA A 303 -15.00 11.32 4.28
N ARG A 304 -15.32 12.05 5.36
CA ARG A 304 -15.35 13.52 5.34
C ARG A 304 -13.99 14.16 5.05
N CYS A 305 -12.91 13.53 5.51
CA CYS A 305 -11.57 14.01 5.21
C CYS A 305 -11.20 13.70 3.75
N LEU A 306 -11.37 12.45 3.30
CA LEU A 306 -11.14 12.05 1.91
C LEU A 306 -11.94 12.90 0.93
N GLU A 307 -13.18 13.22 1.25
CA GLU A 307 -14.02 14.10 0.43
C GLU A 307 -13.33 15.44 0.17
N ARG A 308 -12.85 16.12 1.23
CA ARG A 308 -12.12 17.38 1.09
C ARG A 308 -10.83 17.23 0.29
N GLU A 309 -10.07 16.16 0.52
CA GLU A 309 -8.80 15.94 -0.17
C GLU A 309 -9.00 15.63 -1.67
N ILE A 310 -10.05 14.89 -2.02
CA ILE A 310 -10.42 14.61 -3.42
C ILE A 310 -10.90 15.91 -4.10
N ASP A 311 -11.74 16.70 -3.44
CA ASP A 311 -12.16 18.01 -3.97
C ASP A 311 -10.94 18.92 -4.23
N ASN A 312 -10.02 19.01 -3.27
CA ASN A 312 -8.79 19.80 -3.40
C ASN A 312 -7.96 19.34 -4.59
N ALA A 313 -7.83 18.03 -4.80
CA ALA A 313 -7.10 17.46 -5.93
C ALA A 313 -7.78 17.77 -7.28
N ILE A 314 -9.12 17.72 -7.32
CA ILE A 314 -9.90 18.07 -8.52
C ILE A 314 -9.74 19.55 -8.86
N LEU A 315 -9.93 20.45 -7.89
CA LEU A 315 -9.78 21.89 -8.08
C LEU A 315 -8.35 22.27 -8.46
N GLY A 316 -7.36 21.67 -7.79
CA GLY A 316 -5.94 21.86 -8.07
C GLY A 316 -5.58 21.46 -9.50
N ARG A 317 -6.21 20.42 -10.05
CA ARG A 317 -6.03 20.02 -11.45
C ARG A 317 -6.71 20.99 -12.43
N GLN A 318 -7.90 21.47 -12.11
CA GLN A 318 -8.64 22.40 -12.98
C GLN A 318 -7.96 23.76 -13.11
N GLY A 319 -7.47 24.34 -12.02
CA GLY A 319 -6.74 25.63 -12.04
C GLY A 319 -5.36 25.56 -12.70
N ARG A 320 -4.99 24.41 -13.26
CA ARG A 320 -3.70 24.13 -13.86
C ARG A 320 -3.80 23.89 -15.37
N ASN A 321 -4.93 23.40 -15.88
CA ASN A 321 -5.18 23.29 -17.32
C ASN A 321 -5.48 24.66 -17.94
#